data_AF-A0A8S3Z5M7-F1
#
_entry.id   AF-A0A8S3Z5M7-F1
#
_cell.length_a   1.000
_cell.length_b   1.000
_cell.length_c   1.000
_cell.angle_alpha   90.00
_cell.angle_beta   90.00
_cell.angle_gamma   90.00
#
_symmetry.space_group_name_H-M   'P 1'
#
loop_
_entity.id
_entity.type
_entity.pdbx_description
1 polymer ?
#
loop_
_entity_poly.entity_id
_entity_poly.type
_entity_poly.pdbx_seq_one_letter_code
_entity_poly.pdbx_strand_id
1 'polypeptide(L)'
;LSHSSSTSSVISTDSDTPSGHTPFKSSDSYVIKVSMDNSQNDTAHVYKSIMLMNSDHTHTVIDKVLEKYGIEGRSENYCLLQLLPDGELLIPDRANVFYALNNQVEPQFILRTRQEYDAIREKEKRKGRRKRAKQLTI
;
A
#
# COMPACT_ATOMS: atom_id res chain seq x y z
N LEU A 1 -11.54 9.18 45.83
CA LEU A 1 -10.11 8.85 46.03
C LEU A 1 -9.71 7.94 44.88
N SER A 2 -8.96 8.50 43.94
CA SER A 2 -8.56 7.88 42.67
C SER A 2 -7.23 7.15 42.84
N HIS A 3 -7.09 5.94 42.30
CA HIS A 3 -5.77 5.34 42.06
C HIS A 3 -5.78 4.57 40.74
N SER A 4 -5.41 5.26 39.67
CA SER A 4 -4.99 4.67 38.40
C SER A 4 -3.60 4.08 38.58
N SER A 5 -3.40 2.80 38.27
CA SER A 5 -2.07 2.19 38.23
C SER A 5 -1.62 2.09 36.78
N SER A 6 -0.78 3.05 36.37
CA SER A 6 -0.03 3.03 35.12
C SER A 6 1.12 2.04 35.24
N THR A 7 1.13 0.98 34.42
CA THR A 7 2.32 0.14 34.24
C THR A 7 3.07 0.63 33.00
N SER A 8 4.23 1.24 33.23
CA SER A 8 5.18 1.69 32.23
C SER A 8 5.78 0.52 31.46
N SER A 9 5.69 0.54 30.12
CA SER A 9 6.34 -0.42 29.24
C SER A 9 7.84 -0.14 29.16
N VAL A 10 8.65 -1.13 29.54
CA VAL A 10 10.11 -1.12 29.36
C VAL A 10 10.45 -1.34 27.89
N ILE A 11 11.25 -0.44 27.32
CA ILE A 11 11.87 -0.61 25.99
C ILE A 11 13.12 -1.49 26.14
N SER A 12 13.00 -2.78 25.85
CA SER A 12 14.18 -3.63 25.71
C SER A 12 14.90 -3.27 24.42
N THR A 13 16.06 -2.62 24.57
CA THR A 13 17.06 -2.43 23.53
C THR A 13 17.91 -3.68 23.51
N ASP A 14 17.93 -4.42 22.41
CA ASP A 14 19.02 -5.36 22.20
C ASP A 14 19.40 -5.56 20.72
N SER A 15 20.72 -5.51 20.54
CA SER A 15 21.56 -6.13 19.51
C SER A 15 21.58 -5.60 18.06
N ASP A 16 22.66 -4.85 17.81
CA ASP A 16 23.25 -4.47 16.52
C ASP A 16 23.45 -5.66 15.57
N THR A 17 22.85 -5.55 14.37
CA THR A 17 23.40 -6.13 13.13
C THR A 17 23.34 -5.04 12.05
N PRO A 18 24.42 -4.78 11.27
CA PRO A 18 24.43 -3.71 10.29
C PRO A 18 23.78 -4.18 8.98
N SER A 19 22.48 -4.45 9.02
CA SER A 19 21.69 -4.86 7.84
C SER A 19 20.83 -3.70 7.35
N GLY A 20 21.44 -2.71 6.70
CA GLY A 20 20.74 -1.74 5.84
C GLY A 20 19.47 -1.12 6.45
N HIS A 21 19.48 -0.82 7.74
CA HIS A 21 18.32 -0.35 8.49
C HIS A 21 17.88 1.02 7.96
N THR A 22 16.90 1.05 7.07
CA THR A 22 16.15 2.28 6.86
C THR A 22 15.23 2.48 8.08
N PRO A 23 14.94 3.71 8.52
CA PRO A 23 14.13 3.99 9.73
C PRO A 23 12.71 3.38 9.74
N PHE A 24 12.31 2.74 8.64
CA PHE A 24 10.98 2.20 8.39
C PHE A 24 10.95 0.66 8.40
N LYS A 25 12.06 0.00 8.75
CA LYS A 25 12.20 -1.47 8.73
C LYS A 25 12.63 -1.99 10.09
N SER A 26 11.94 -3.03 10.56
CA SER A 26 12.42 -3.93 11.62
C SER A 26 12.34 -5.37 11.09
N SER A 27 12.86 -6.35 11.84
CA SER A 27 12.90 -7.77 11.44
C SER A 27 11.53 -8.31 11.00
N ASP A 28 10.45 -7.79 11.60
CA ASP A 28 9.08 -8.32 11.44
C ASP A 28 8.05 -7.27 11.00
N SER A 29 8.48 -6.04 10.68
CA SER A 29 7.55 -4.99 10.26
C SER A 29 8.12 -3.96 9.29
N TYR A 30 7.21 -3.35 8.52
CA TYR A 30 7.45 -2.18 7.67
C TYR A 30 6.49 -1.05 8.03
N VAL A 31 6.95 0.18 7.89
CA VAL A 31 6.05 1.34 7.77
C VAL A 31 5.89 1.67 6.29
N ILE A 32 4.70 1.39 5.74
CA ILE A 32 4.36 1.67 4.33
C ILE A 32 3.59 2.98 4.21
N LYS A 33 3.75 3.71 3.10
CA LYS A 33 2.97 4.92 2.81
C LYS A 33 1.85 4.56 1.85
N VAL A 34 0.59 4.77 2.23
CA VAL A 34 -0.55 4.50 1.34
C VAL A 34 -1.21 5.82 0.99
N SER A 35 -1.51 6.06 -0.28
CA SER A 35 -2.44 7.10 -0.74
C SER A 35 -3.74 6.48 -1.23
N MET A 36 -4.79 7.29 -1.27
CA MET A 36 -6.05 6.95 -1.93
C MET A 36 -6.41 8.05 -2.91
N ASP A 37 -6.93 7.68 -4.08
CA ASP A 37 -7.32 8.65 -5.12
C ASP A 37 -8.70 9.22 -4.76
N ASN A 38 -8.72 10.20 -3.84
CA ASN A 38 -9.96 10.89 -3.50
C ASN A 38 -10.26 11.93 -4.59
N SER A 39 -11.18 11.59 -5.48
CA SER A 39 -11.70 12.46 -6.56
C SER A 39 -12.36 13.76 -6.08
N GLN A 40 -12.43 13.99 -4.76
CA GLN A 40 -13.12 15.14 -4.16
C GLN A 40 -12.18 16.27 -3.73
N ASN A 41 -10.85 16.10 -3.81
CA ASN A 41 -9.91 17.14 -3.36
C ASN A 41 -8.75 17.32 -4.36
N ASP A 42 -8.98 18.19 -5.35
CA ASP A 42 -8.12 18.43 -6.52
C ASP A 42 -6.70 19.00 -6.23
N THR A 43 -6.25 19.07 -4.97
CA THR A 43 -4.99 19.79 -4.65
C THR A 43 -4.01 19.12 -3.69
N ALA A 44 -4.33 17.98 -3.06
CA ALA A 44 -3.37 17.33 -2.15
C ALA A 44 -3.50 15.79 -2.13
N HIS A 45 -2.43 15.11 -2.57
CA HIS A 45 -2.28 13.68 -2.30
C HIS A 45 -1.98 13.46 -0.82
N VAL A 46 -2.98 13.03 -0.06
CA VAL A 46 -2.81 12.68 1.36
C VAL A 46 -2.32 11.25 1.48
N TYR A 47 -1.12 11.09 2.02
CA TYR A 47 -0.55 9.80 2.39
C TYR A 47 -0.80 9.52 3.88
N LYS A 48 -1.14 8.28 4.20
CA LYS A 48 -1.17 7.78 5.57
C LYS A 48 -0.20 6.60 5.71
N SER A 49 0.65 6.66 6.74
CA SER A 49 1.56 5.56 7.07
C SER A 49 0.80 4.38 7.68
N ILE A 50 1.02 3.16 7.22
CA ILE A 50 0.41 1.95 7.78
C ILE A 50 1.51 1.05 8.32
N MET A 51 1.30 0.52 9.52
CA MET A 51 2.18 -0.51 10.07
C MET A 51 1.82 -1.84 9.41
N LEU A 52 2.76 -2.38 8.65
CA LEU A 52 2.67 -3.67 7.99
C LEU A 52 3.48 -4.70 8.77
N MET A 53 2.81 -5.73 9.25
CA MET A 53 3.42 -6.86 9.96
C MET A 53 3.74 -8.01 9.00
N ASN A 54 4.69 -8.86 9.35
CA ASN A 54 5.05 -10.07 8.58
C ASN A 54 3.90 -11.11 8.41
N SER A 55 2.82 -10.98 9.18
CA SER A 55 1.60 -11.80 9.08
C SER A 55 0.49 -11.17 8.23
N ASP A 56 0.63 -9.91 7.84
CA ASP A 56 -0.45 -9.17 7.21
C ASP A 56 -0.67 -9.60 5.75
N HIS A 57 -1.89 -10.01 5.46
CA HIS A 57 -2.35 -10.31 4.11
C HIS A 57 -3.06 -9.11 3.49
N THR A 58 -3.23 -9.12 2.17
CA THR A 58 -3.78 -7.98 1.42
C THR A 58 -5.07 -7.45 2.00
N HIS A 59 -6.05 -8.31 2.31
CA HIS A 59 -7.31 -7.91 2.94
C HIS A 59 -7.10 -7.19 4.28
N THR A 60 -6.24 -7.72 5.15
CA THR A 60 -5.89 -7.12 6.45
C THR A 60 -5.28 -5.73 6.28
N VAL A 61 -4.38 -5.56 5.30
CA VAL A 61 -3.75 -4.26 5.02
C VAL A 61 -4.79 -3.27 4.50
N ILE A 62 -5.68 -3.70 3.61
CA ILE A 62 -6.75 -2.85 3.09
C ILE A 62 -7.69 -2.42 4.22
N ASP A 63 -8.09 -3.33 5.11
CA ASP A 63 -8.96 -3.00 6.25
C ASP A 63 -8.31 -1.94 7.16
N LYS A 64 -7.01 -2.08 7.48
CA LYS A 64 -6.23 -1.06 8.22
C LYS A 64 -6.21 0.29 7.50
N VAL A 65 -6.09 0.30 6.17
CA VAL A 65 -6.12 1.53 5.38
C VAL A 65 -7.51 2.17 5.47
N LEU A 66 -8.57 1.41 5.21
CA LEU A 66 -9.95 1.91 5.25
C LEU A 66 -10.29 2.51 6.62
N GLU A 67 -9.94 1.80 7.70
CA GLU A 67 -10.07 2.29 9.08
C GLU A 67 -9.33 3.62 9.27
N LYS A 68 -8.05 3.68 8.85
CA LYS A 68 -7.24 4.89 9.03
C LYS A 68 -7.70 6.07 8.17
N TYR A 69 -8.33 5.80 7.02
CA TYR A 69 -8.93 6.82 6.17
C TYR A 69 -10.37 7.20 6.59
N GLY A 70 -10.99 6.46 7.50
CA GLY A 70 -12.36 6.69 7.94
C GLY A 70 -13.39 6.36 6.85
N ILE A 71 -13.12 5.34 6.03
CA ILE A 71 -13.95 4.94 4.90
C ILE A 71 -14.66 3.63 5.23
N GLU A 72 -15.98 3.62 5.11
CA GLU A 72 -16.76 2.39 5.20
C GLU A 72 -16.65 1.59 3.89
N GLY A 73 -16.29 0.32 4.01
CA GLY A 73 -16.14 -0.56 2.87
C GLY A 73 -15.60 -1.92 3.26
N ARG A 74 -15.61 -2.85 2.31
CA ARG A 74 -14.98 -4.16 2.48
C ARG A 74 -13.74 -4.26 1.61
N SER A 75 -12.73 -4.95 2.10
CA SER A 75 -11.45 -5.08 1.40
C SER A 75 -11.57 -5.71 0.01
N GLU A 76 -12.59 -6.54 -0.25
CA GLU A 76 -12.81 -7.13 -1.57
C GLU A 76 -13.27 -6.12 -2.64
N ASN A 77 -13.62 -4.89 -2.25
CA ASN A 77 -13.97 -3.83 -3.20
C ASN A 77 -12.76 -3.02 -3.66
N TYR A 78 -11.57 -3.30 -3.12
CA TYR A 78 -10.36 -2.52 -3.37
C TYR A 78 -9.22 -3.39 -3.89
N CYS A 79 -8.23 -2.71 -4.46
CA CYS A 79 -6.95 -3.25 -4.89
C CYS A 79 -5.84 -2.45 -4.20
N LEU A 80 -4.82 -3.16 -3.71
CA LEU A 80 -3.60 -2.56 -3.19
C LEU A 80 -2.50 -2.65 -4.25
N LEU A 81 -1.94 -1.51 -4.65
CA LEU A 81 -0.86 -1.45 -5.62
C LEU A 81 0.35 -0.78 -5.03
N GLN A 82 1.53 -1.34 -5.23
CA GLN A 82 2.79 -0.66 -4.93
C GLN A 82 3.19 0.21 -6.11
N LEU A 83 3.58 1.45 -5.84
CA LEU A 83 4.14 2.35 -6.84
C LEU A 83 5.62 2.02 -7.05
N LEU A 84 5.99 1.74 -8.29
CA LEU A 84 7.35 1.45 -8.72
C LEU A 84 7.83 2.56 -9.68
N PRO A 85 9.15 2.74 -9.86
CA PRO A 85 9.69 3.74 -10.81
C PRO A 85 9.21 3.53 -12.27
N ASP A 86 8.92 2.30 -12.65
CA ASP A 86 8.56 1.86 -14.00
C ASP A 86 7.08 1.52 -14.16
N GLY A 87 6.27 1.64 -13.10
CA GLY A 87 4.86 1.33 -13.15
C GLY A 87 4.24 1.02 -11.79
N GLU A 88 3.26 0.13 -11.77
CA GLU A 88 2.54 -0.25 -10.56
C GLU A 88 2.49 -1.78 -10.44
N LEU A 89 2.73 -2.26 -9.22
CA LEU A 89 2.66 -3.68 -8.88
C LEU A 89 1.37 -3.95 -8.12
N LEU A 90 0.43 -4.67 -8.73
CA LEU A 90 -0.75 -5.18 -8.03
C LEU A 90 -0.35 -6.26 -7.02
N ILE A 91 -0.70 -6.05 -5.75
CA ILE A 91 -0.59 -7.09 -4.73
C ILE A 91 -1.80 -8.04 -4.84
N PRO A 92 -1.61 -9.36 -4.98
CA PRO A 92 -2.72 -10.30 -5.11
C PRO A 92 -3.66 -10.32 -3.91
N ASP A 93 -4.96 -10.56 -4.12
CA ASP A 93 -6.02 -10.53 -3.10
C ASP A 93 -5.75 -11.33 -1.82
N ARG A 94 -5.00 -12.43 -1.93
CA ARG A 94 -4.69 -13.34 -0.82
C ARG A 94 -3.19 -13.44 -0.52
N ALA A 95 -2.38 -12.57 -1.10
CA ALA A 95 -0.95 -12.56 -0.82
C ALA A 95 -0.68 -12.03 0.59
N ASN A 96 0.43 -12.50 1.17
CA ASN A 96 1.04 -11.82 2.29
C ASN A 96 1.83 -10.61 1.75
N VAL A 97 1.46 -9.41 2.17
CA VAL A 97 1.99 -8.16 1.60
C VAL A 97 3.45 -7.97 1.97
N PHE A 98 3.86 -8.39 3.17
CA PHE A 98 5.24 -8.29 3.65
C PHE A 98 6.23 -9.00 2.72
N TYR A 99 5.83 -10.15 2.17
CA TYR A 99 6.66 -10.93 1.25
C TYR A 99 6.44 -10.58 -0.23
N ALA A 100 5.29 -9.99 -0.57
CA ALA A 100 4.95 -9.65 -1.96
C ALA A 100 5.48 -8.27 -2.39
N LEU A 101 5.76 -7.36 -1.44
CA LEU A 101 6.25 -6.03 -1.76
C LEU A 101 7.68 -6.06 -2.33
N ASN A 102 7.98 -5.13 -3.24
CA ASN A 102 9.32 -4.85 -3.69
C ASN A 102 10.04 -3.96 -2.66
N ASN A 103 11.02 -4.53 -1.96
CA ASN A 103 11.73 -3.85 -0.88
C ASN A 103 12.96 -3.03 -1.32
N GLN A 104 13.25 -3.02 -2.63
CA GLN A 104 14.35 -2.27 -3.25
C GLN A 104 13.99 -0.81 -3.56
N VAL A 105 12.71 -0.45 -3.45
CA VAL A 105 12.19 0.90 -3.66
C VAL A 105 11.47 1.39 -2.41
N GLU A 106 11.11 2.67 -2.37
CA GLU A 106 10.30 3.20 -1.28
C GLU A 106 8.96 2.45 -1.19
N PRO A 107 8.51 2.01 0.00
CA PRO A 107 7.27 1.25 0.16
C PRO A 107 6.06 2.19 0.08
N GLN A 108 5.87 2.78 -1.09
CA GLN A 108 4.74 3.64 -1.41
C GLN A 108 3.68 2.84 -2.16
N PHE A 109 2.44 2.96 -1.73
CA PHE A 109 1.30 2.24 -2.23
C PHE A 109 0.15 3.18 -2.54
N ILE A 110 -0.74 2.72 -3.41
CA ILE A 110 -2.03 3.35 -3.68
C ILE A 110 -3.14 2.32 -3.49
N LEU A 111 -4.18 2.72 -2.77
CA LEU A 111 -5.43 1.99 -2.67
C LEU A 111 -6.40 2.53 -3.73
N ARG A 112 -6.96 1.64 -4.55
CA ARG A 112 -7.99 1.99 -5.55
C ARG A 112 -9.21 1.11 -5.38
N THR A 113 -10.37 1.62 -5.78
CA THR A 113 -11.52 0.73 -5.96
C THR A 113 -11.23 -0.25 -7.10
N ARG A 114 -11.81 -1.45 -7.05
CA ARG A 114 -11.68 -2.43 -8.15
C ARG A 114 -12.17 -1.85 -9.47
N GLN A 115 -13.23 -1.05 -9.42
CA GLN A 115 -13.79 -0.38 -10.60
C GLN A 115 -12.80 0.61 -11.23
N GLU A 116 -12.15 1.44 -10.42
CA GLU A 116 -11.10 2.37 -10.89
C GLU A 116 -9.93 1.61 -11.53
N TYR A 117 -9.44 0.59 -10.84
CA TYR A 117 -8.32 -0.23 -11.33
C TYR A 117 -8.62 -0.86 -12.69
N ASP A 118 -9.80 -1.49 -12.83
CA ASP A 118 -10.21 -2.11 -14.09
C ASP A 118 -10.41 -1.06 -15.20
N ALA A 119 -10.96 0.12 -14.88
CA ALA A 119 -11.13 1.20 -15.84
C ALA A 119 -9.79 1.74 -16.36
N ILE A 120 -8.79 1.90 -15.50
CA ILE A 120 -7.43 2.33 -15.87
C ILE A 120 -6.80 1.28 -16.80
N ARG A 121 -6.83 0.01 -16.38
CA ARG A 121 -6.26 -1.11 -17.13
C ARG A 121 -6.90 -1.28 -18.51
N GLU A 122 -8.20 -1.06 -18.64
CA GLU A 122 -8.89 -1.06 -19.94
C GLU A 122 -8.53 0.14 -20.82
N LYS A 123 -8.32 1.33 -20.25
CA LYS A 123 -7.86 2.50 -21.00
C LYS A 123 -6.46 2.27 -21.59
N GLU A 124 -5.57 1.65 -20.84
CA GLU A 124 -4.21 1.32 -21.30
C GLU A 124 -4.21 0.32 -22.47
N LYS A 125 -5.01 -0.76 -22.38
CA LYS A 125 -5.19 -1.72 -23.48
C LYS A 125 -5.71 -1.03 -24.76
N ARG A 126 -6.70 -0.15 -24.63
CA ARG A 126 -7.24 0.60 -25.77
C ARG A 126 -6.20 1.54 -26.40
N LYS A 127 -5.37 2.21 -25.59
CA LYS A 127 -4.26 3.04 -26.08
C LYS A 127 -3.22 2.21 -26.83
N GLY A 128 -2.83 1.05 -26.30
CA GLY A 128 -1.91 0.12 -26.98
C GLY A 128 -2.43 -0.36 -28.33
N ARG A 129 -3.72 -0.73 -28.41
CA ARG A 129 -4.36 -1.17 -29.66
C ARG A 129 -4.39 -0.06 -30.72
N ARG A 130 -4.64 1.19 -30.32
CA ARG A 130 -4.61 2.36 -31.22
C ARG A 130 -3.21 2.65 -31.75
N LYS A 131 -2.15 2.50 -30.93
CA LYS A 131 -0.76 2.66 -31.38
C LYS A 131 -0.39 1.62 -32.43
N ARG A 132 -0.73 0.35 -32.21
CA ARG A 132 -0.49 -0.74 -33.17
C ARG A 132 -1.22 -0.53 -34.50
N ALA A 133 -2.50 -0.12 -34.46
CA ALA A 133 -3.28 0.12 -35.67
C ALA A 133 -2.68 1.23 -36.56
N LYS A 134 -2.04 2.24 -35.98
CA LYS A 134 -1.37 3.32 -36.73
C LYS A 134 -0.03 2.90 -37.37
N GLN A 135 0.60 1.84 -36.88
CA GLN A 135 1.87 1.30 -37.42
C GLN A 135 1.64 0.40 -38.64
N LEU A 136 0.41 -0.12 -38.82
CA LEU A 136 0.03 -1.09 -39.85
C LEU A 136 -0.62 -0.43 -41.10
N THR A 137 -0.65 0.89 -41.18
CA THR A 137 -1.13 1.64 -42.34
C THR A 137 0.07 2.22 -43.08
N ILE A 138 0.71 1.40 -43.92
CA ILE A 138 1.62 1.80 -45.02
C ILE A 138 1.28 0.89 -46.20
#